data_AF-A0A151S589-F1
#
_entry.id   AF-A0A151S589-F1
#
_cell.length_a   1.000
_cell.length_b   1.000
_cell.length_c   1.000
_cell.angle_alpha   90.00
_cell.angle_beta   90.00
_cell.angle_gamma   90.00
#
_symmetry.space_group_name_H-M   'P 1'
#
loop_
_entity.id
_entity.type
_entity.pdbx_description
1 polymer ?
#
loop_
_entity_poly.entity_id
_entity_poly.type
_entity_poly.pdbx_seq_one_letter_code
_entity_poly.pdbx_strand_id
1 'polypeptide(L)'
;MLDVWDMPDGEFILVEVDPLGNPMGWEGKTLLNAIGSLVRRHQCAPINYLSWKDMPEDYIVNMLELIQSKFQFVPELTEQAKEVLKDNMSMKWRQFKYDLKSKGYDESQTEEEMFSHIPDSRVDPSQYRDLLHYWCSEKGRVYLIKL
;
A
#
# COMPACT_ATOMS: atom_id res chain seq x y z
N MET A 1 -19.92 -7.46 3.43
CA MET A 1 -19.65 -6.60 2.27
C MET A 1 -18.73 -7.42 1.39
N LEU A 2 -19.12 -7.73 0.15
CA LEU A 2 -18.22 -8.36 -0.81
C LEU A 2 -16.98 -7.48 -0.96
N ASP A 3 -15.79 -8.08 -0.96
CA ASP A 3 -14.59 -7.32 -1.27
C ASP A 3 -14.72 -6.84 -2.73
N VAL A 4 -14.23 -5.64 -3.05
CA VAL A 4 -14.38 -5.09 -4.42
C VAL A 4 -13.71 -6.00 -5.45
N TRP A 5 -12.74 -6.78 -4.99
CA TRP A 5 -11.99 -7.75 -5.78
C TRP A 5 -12.77 -9.04 -6.07
N ASP A 6 -13.89 -9.28 -5.38
CA ASP A 6 -14.79 -10.43 -5.61
C ASP A 6 -15.93 -10.09 -6.59
N MET A 7 -15.98 -8.86 -7.10
CA MET A 7 -16.99 -8.44 -8.08
C MET A 7 -16.86 -9.25 -9.39
N PRO A 8 -17.97 -9.68 -10.01
CA PRO A 8 -17.94 -10.36 -11.30
C PRO A 8 -17.20 -9.59 -12.39
N ASP A 9 -16.68 -10.32 -13.37
CA ASP A 9 -16.07 -9.69 -14.54
C ASP A 9 -17.11 -8.91 -15.34
N GLY A 10 -16.73 -7.72 -15.79
CA GLY A 10 -17.63 -6.79 -16.49
C GLY A 10 -18.42 -5.86 -15.57
N GLU A 11 -18.45 -6.11 -14.26
CA GLU A 11 -18.99 -5.16 -13.28
C GLU A 11 -17.93 -4.15 -12.83
N PHE A 12 -18.35 -2.90 -12.66
CA PHE A 12 -17.48 -1.80 -12.24
C PHE A 12 -18.24 -0.80 -11.37
N ILE A 13 -17.48 -0.06 -10.56
CA ILE A 13 -17.96 1.08 -9.77
C ILE A 13 -17.62 2.36 -10.53
N LEU A 14 -18.62 3.20 -10.78
CA LEU A 14 -18.41 4.50 -11.40
C LEU A 14 -17.94 5.51 -10.33
N VAL A 15 -16.80 6.16 -10.56
CA VAL A 15 -16.18 7.10 -9.63
C VAL A 15 -16.13 8.47 -10.28
N GLU A 16 -16.81 9.43 -9.67
CA GLU A 16 -16.65 10.83 -10.05
C GLU A 16 -15.33 11.39 -9.48
N VAL A 17 -14.62 12.17 -10.29
CA VAL A 17 -13.41 12.88 -9.86
C VAL A 17 -13.58 14.38 -9.97
N ASP A 18 -13.01 15.11 -9.01
CA ASP A 18 -12.97 16.58 -9.06
C ASP A 18 -11.99 17.07 -10.16
N PRO A 19 -11.95 18.39 -10.46
CA PRO A 19 -11.02 18.94 -11.45
C PRO A 19 -9.53 18.72 -11.15
N LEU A 20 -9.18 18.31 -9.92
CA LEU A 20 -7.81 17.98 -9.52
C LEU A 20 -7.53 16.47 -9.60
N GLY A 21 -8.51 15.65 -9.99
CA GLY A 21 -8.41 14.20 -10.06
C GLY A 21 -8.71 13.47 -8.75
N ASN A 22 -9.20 14.16 -7.71
CA ASN A 22 -9.55 13.51 -6.44
C ASN A 22 -10.88 12.78 -6.58
N PRO A 23 -10.96 11.51 -6.12
CA PRO A 23 -12.19 10.75 -6.16
C PRO A 23 -13.21 11.30 -5.15
N MET A 24 -14.46 11.43 -5.59
CA MET A 24 -15.56 12.05 -4.84
C MET A 24 -16.60 11.03 -4.39
N GLY A 25 -17.44 11.42 -3.44
CA GLY A 25 -18.60 10.64 -3.02
C GLY A 25 -18.26 9.33 -2.31
N TRP A 26 -19.25 8.44 -2.26
CA TRP A 26 -19.14 7.16 -1.58
C TRP A 26 -18.29 6.16 -2.38
N GLU A 27 -18.40 6.22 -3.70
CA GLU A 27 -17.67 5.43 -4.67
C GLU A 27 -16.18 5.79 -4.61
N GLY A 28 -15.86 7.08 -4.49
CA GLY A 28 -14.48 7.53 -4.28
C GLY A 28 -13.90 7.05 -2.95
N LYS A 29 -14.67 7.05 -1.87
CA LYS A 29 -14.25 6.43 -0.61
C LYS A 29 -14.01 4.92 -0.76
N THR A 30 -14.86 4.25 -1.53
CA THR A 30 -14.72 2.82 -1.84
C THR A 30 -13.44 2.54 -2.62
N LEU A 31 -13.11 3.38 -3.61
CA LEU A 31 -11.83 3.33 -4.32
C LEU A 31 -10.63 3.52 -3.38
N LEU A 32 -10.66 4.53 -2.49
CA LEU A 32 -9.56 4.76 -1.55
C LEU A 32 -9.36 3.61 -0.55
N ASN A 33 -10.44 2.90 -0.20
CA ASN A 33 -10.38 1.68 0.60
C ASN A 33 -9.80 0.51 -0.19
N ALA A 34 -10.20 0.35 -1.45
CA ALA A 34 -9.67 -0.65 -2.37
C ALA A 34 -8.16 -0.49 -2.56
N ILE A 35 -7.67 0.74 -2.79
CA ILE A 35 -6.23 1.06 -2.81
C ILE A 35 -5.56 0.60 -1.51
N GLY A 36 -6.16 0.91 -0.36
CA GLY A 36 -5.66 0.50 0.95
C GLY A 36 -5.64 -1.02 1.16
N SER A 37 -6.47 -1.78 0.43
CA SER A 37 -6.44 -3.24 0.40
C SER A 37 -5.26 -3.74 -0.44
N LEU A 38 -5.09 -3.21 -1.67
CA LEU A 38 -3.99 -3.61 -2.56
C LEU A 38 -2.61 -3.35 -1.96
N VAL A 39 -2.35 -2.15 -1.43
CA VAL A 39 -1.01 -1.81 -0.93
C VAL A 39 -0.59 -2.59 0.33
N ARG A 40 -1.51 -3.36 0.92
CA ARG A 40 -1.25 -4.26 2.05
C ARG A 40 -1.13 -5.72 1.63
N ARG A 41 -1.28 -6.04 0.34
CA ARG A 41 -1.04 -7.37 -0.22
C ARG A 41 0.42 -7.46 -0.64
N HIS A 42 1.15 -8.42 -0.09
CA HIS A 42 2.58 -8.57 -0.34
C HIS A 42 2.93 -8.86 -1.81
N GLN A 43 1.98 -9.38 -2.61
CA GLN A 43 2.11 -9.59 -4.05
C GLN A 43 1.96 -8.31 -4.86
N CYS A 44 1.25 -7.31 -4.34
CA CYS A 44 0.95 -6.06 -5.04
C CYS A 44 1.91 -4.94 -4.65
N ALA A 45 2.26 -4.83 -3.36
CA ALA A 45 3.15 -3.78 -2.87
C ALA A 45 4.11 -4.35 -1.81
N PRO A 46 5.23 -4.97 -2.24
CA PRO A 46 6.19 -5.57 -1.32
C PRO A 46 6.73 -4.57 -0.32
N ILE A 47 6.90 -5.00 0.94
CA ILE A 47 7.30 -4.10 2.03
C ILE A 47 8.82 -4.02 2.23
N ASN A 48 9.59 -4.92 1.60
CA ASN A 48 11.04 -5.00 1.71
C ASN A 48 11.79 -3.95 0.88
N TYR A 49 11.12 -3.21 -0.01
CA TYR A 49 11.67 -1.98 -0.58
C TYR A 49 11.70 -0.86 0.46
N LEU A 50 12.77 -0.08 0.55
CA LEU A 50 12.90 0.96 1.56
C LEU A 50 12.03 2.17 1.27
N SER A 51 12.09 2.68 0.03
CA SER A 51 11.27 3.79 -0.48
C SER A 51 10.27 3.31 -1.53
N TRP A 52 9.16 4.04 -1.66
CA TRP A 52 8.21 3.87 -2.76
C TRP A 52 8.88 4.03 -4.13
N LYS A 53 9.89 4.92 -4.22
CA LYS A 53 10.65 5.16 -5.45
C LYS A 53 11.60 4.02 -5.83
N ASP A 54 11.92 3.14 -4.89
CA ASP A 54 12.79 1.99 -5.12
C ASP A 54 11.99 0.77 -5.59
N MET A 55 10.66 0.80 -5.43
CA MET A 55 9.77 -0.26 -5.89
C MET A 55 9.73 -0.27 -7.42
N PRO A 56 9.91 -1.44 -8.08
CA PRO A 56 9.80 -1.54 -9.53
C PRO A 56 8.45 -1.02 -10.02
N GLU A 57 8.50 -0.28 -11.13
CA GLU A 57 7.33 0.40 -11.70
C GLU A 57 6.19 -0.58 -12.03
N ASP A 58 6.52 -1.81 -12.45
CA ASP A 58 5.54 -2.86 -12.75
C ASP A 58 4.56 -3.13 -11.61
N TYR A 59 4.98 -3.05 -10.34
CA TYR A 59 4.06 -3.21 -9.21
C TYR A 59 3.00 -2.10 -9.17
N ILE A 60 3.41 -0.87 -9.46
CA ILE A 60 2.54 0.31 -9.47
C ILE A 60 1.59 0.24 -10.67
N VAL A 61 2.11 -0.11 -11.85
CA VAL A 61 1.31 -0.30 -13.07
C VAL A 61 0.27 -1.39 -12.87
N ASN A 62 0.66 -2.56 -12.37
CA ASN A 62 -0.25 -3.68 -12.12
C ASN A 62 -1.36 -3.30 -11.11
N MET A 63 -1.03 -2.54 -10.05
CA MET A 63 -2.05 -2.05 -9.12
C MET A 63 -3.03 -1.06 -9.77
N LEU A 64 -2.56 -0.19 -10.68
CA LEU A 64 -3.43 0.72 -11.44
C LEU A 64 -4.33 -0.03 -12.41
N GLU A 65 -3.82 -1.09 -13.06
CA GLU A 65 -4.63 -1.95 -13.92
C GLU A 65 -5.71 -2.69 -13.13
N LEU A 66 -5.37 -3.23 -11.96
CA LEU A 66 -6.35 -3.85 -11.06
C LEU A 66 -7.46 -2.86 -10.67
N ILE A 67 -7.11 -1.62 -10.34
CA ILE A 67 -8.11 -0.57 -10.06
C ILE A 67 -8.99 -0.32 -11.28
N GLN A 68 -8.42 -0.12 -12.46
CA GLN A 68 -9.18 0.15 -13.68
C GLN A 68 -10.07 -1.04 -14.10
N SER A 69 -9.76 -2.26 -13.66
CA SER A 69 -10.62 -3.43 -13.92
C SER A 69 -11.93 -3.43 -13.11
N LYS A 70 -11.99 -2.69 -11.99
CA LYS A 70 -13.16 -2.63 -11.09
C LYS A 70 -13.74 -1.23 -10.92
N PHE A 71 -13.06 -0.20 -11.40
CA PHE A 71 -13.48 1.20 -11.29
C PHE A 71 -13.41 1.90 -12.65
N GLN A 72 -14.49 2.57 -13.02
CA GLN A 72 -14.54 3.50 -14.16
C GLN A 72 -14.66 4.93 -13.65
N PHE A 73 -14.08 5.89 -14.38
CA PHE A 73 -13.94 7.27 -13.91
C PHE A 73 -14.76 8.24 -14.77
N VAL A 74 -15.38 9.23 -14.11
CA VAL A 74 -16.10 10.33 -14.77
C VAL A 74 -15.62 11.67 -14.20
N PRO A 75 -15.01 12.56 -15.01
CA PRO A 75 -14.57 12.32 -16.39
C PRO A 75 -13.56 11.16 -16.53
N GLU A 76 -13.29 10.74 -17.76
CA GLU A 76 -12.33 9.67 -18.07
C GLU A 76 -10.99 9.90 -17.37
N LEU A 77 -10.34 8.81 -16.96
CA LEU A 77 -9.14 8.82 -16.13
C LEU A 77 -7.98 9.58 -16.83
N THR A 78 -7.69 10.77 -16.32
CA THR A 78 -6.58 11.61 -16.80
C THR A 78 -5.25 11.21 -16.16
N GLU A 79 -4.12 11.65 -16.74
CA GLU A 79 -2.80 11.48 -16.12
C GLU A 79 -2.72 12.11 -14.73
N GLN A 80 -3.37 13.27 -14.54
CA GLN A 80 -3.45 13.91 -13.22
C GLN A 80 -4.17 13.02 -12.20
N ALA A 81 -5.30 12.43 -12.57
CA ALA A 81 -6.02 11.50 -11.69
C ALA A 81 -5.18 10.25 -11.40
N LYS A 82 -4.45 9.71 -12.38
CA LYS A 82 -3.51 8.59 -12.16
C LYS A 82 -2.44 8.94 -11.12
N GLU A 83 -1.85 10.14 -11.19
CA GLU A 83 -0.88 10.60 -10.19
C GLU A 83 -1.51 10.70 -8.80
N VAL A 84 -2.75 11.20 -8.68
CA VAL A 84 -3.49 11.19 -7.40
C VAL A 84 -3.68 9.77 -6.85
N LEU A 85 -3.97 8.78 -7.70
CA LEU A 85 -4.08 7.38 -7.28
C LEU A 85 -2.72 6.84 -6.79
N LYS A 86 -1.63 7.10 -7.53
CA LYS A 86 -0.26 6.70 -7.14
C LYS A 86 0.16 7.36 -5.82
N ASP A 87 -0.18 8.62 -5.59
CA ASP A 87 0.09 9.32 -4.33
C ASP A 87 -0.65 8.68 -3.17
N ASN A 88 -1.92 8.31 -3.37
CA ASN A 88 -2.70 7.59 -2.38
C ASN A 88 -2.12 6.20 -2.08
N MET A 89 -1.67 5.47 -3.11
CA MET A 89 -0.97 4.18 -2.92
C MET A 89 0.29 4.37 -2.08
N SER A 90 1.16 5.31 -2.48
CA SER A 90 2.42 5.60 -1.79
C SER A 90 2.22 6.01 -0.33
N MET A 91 1.25 6.89 -0.07
CA MET A 91 0.92 7.31 1.28
C MET A 91 0.44 6.13 2.14
N LYS A 92 -0.51 5.33 1.63
CA LYS A 92 -1.08 4.20 2.39
C LYS A 92 -0.07 3.06 2.59
N TRP A 93 0.80 2.80 1.63
CA TRP A 93 1.89 1.84 1.77
C TRP A 93 2.90 2.28 2.83
N ARG A 94 3.31 3.55 2.84
CA ARG A 94 4.17 4.12 3.88
C ARG A 94 3.53 4.04 5.26
N GLN A 95 2.24 4.38 5.36
CA GLN A 95 1.49 4.26 6.61
C GLN A 95 1.44 2.82 7.08
N PHE A 96 1.21 1.86 6.19
CA PHE A 96 1.21 0.44 6.55
C PHE A 96 2.58 -0.01 7.08
N LYS A 97 3.69 0.38 6.44
CA LYS A 97 5.03 0.08 6.95
C LYS A 97 5.31 0.73 8.31
N TYR A 98 4.83 1.95 8.52
CA TYR A 98 4.91 2.61 9.83
C TYR A 98 4.13 1.85 10.90
N ASP A 99 2.89 1.44 10.59
CA ASP A 99 2.05 0.64 11.50
C ASP A 99 2.65 -0.74 11.81
N LEU A 100 3.33 -1.36 10.84
CA LEU A 100 4.07 -2.60 11.07
C LEU A 100 5.24 -2.36 12.02
N LYS A 101 6.02 -1.30 11.79
CA LYS A 101 7.16 -0.98 12.64
C LYS A 101 6.74 -0.67 14.07
N SER A 102 5.70 0.13 14.27
CA SER A 102 5.24 0.51 15.61
C SER A 102 4.75 -0.67 16.46
N LYS A 103 4.35 -1.77 15.82
CA LYS A 103 3.89 -3.00 16.48
C LYS A 103 4.95 -4.09 16.58
N GLY A 104 5.84 -4.15 15.59
CA GLY A 104 6.77 -5.26 15.39
C GLY A 104 8.22 -4.97 15.74
N TYR A 105 8.59 -3.70 15.94
CA TYR A 105 9.95 -3.31 16.33
C TYR A 105 10.03 -3.00 17.82
N ASP A 106 10.94 -3.68 18.51
CA ASP A 106 11.28 -3.48 19.92
C ASP A 106 12.80 -3.53 20.07
N GLU A 107 13.40 -2.43 20.53
CA GLU A 107 14.86 -2.32 20.68
C GLU A 107 15.44 -3.24 21.76
N SER A 108 14.60 -3.76 22.65
CA SER A 108 15.00 -4.73 23.69
C SER A 108 15.01 -6.17 23.20
N GLN A 109 14.44 -6.44 22.01
CA GLN A 109 14.33 -7.77 21.41
C GLN A 109 15.40 -8.01 20.33
N THR A 110 15.75 -9.27 20.15
CA THR A 110 16.55 -9.75 19.01
C THR A 110 15.72 -9.76 17.71
N GLU A 111 16.40 -9.82 16.56
CA GLU A 111 15.73 -9.92 15.26
C GLU A 111 14.83 -11.16 15.18
N GLU A 112 15.28 -12.27 15.75
CA GLU A 112 14.56 -13.55 15.81
C GLU A 112 13.31 -13.50 16.69
N GLU A 113 13.38 -12.84 17.85
CA GLU A 113 12.23 -12.65 18.74
C GLU A 113 11.14 -11.80 18.06
N MET A 114 11.54 -10.70 17.42
CA MET A 114 10.62 -9.87 16.62
C MET A 114 10.04 -10.65 15.44
N PHE A 115 10.87 -11.44 14.74
CA PHE A 115 10.42 -12.25 13.60
C PHE A 115 9.40 -13.32 14.00
N SER A 116 9.52 -13.89 15.20
CA SER A 116 8.55 -14.88 15.70
C SER A 116 7.15 -14.31 15.96
N HIS A 117 7.01 -12.98 15.97
CA HIS A 117 5.76 -12.26 16.21
C HIS A 117 5.44 -11.26 15.07
N ILE A 118 5.20 -11.77 13.86
CA ILE A 118 4.79 -10.91 12.72
C ILE A 118 3.44 -10.24 13.06
N PRO A 119 3.36 -8.89 13.03
CA PRO A 119 2.22 -8.15 13.59
C PRO A 119 0.95 -8.15 12.73
N ASP A 120 1.02 -8.64 11.48
CA ASP A 120 -0.11 -8.64 10.55
C ASP A 120 -0.05 -9.86 9.63
N SER A 121 -1.14 -10.62 9.55
CA SER A 121 -1.25 -11.86 8.77
C SER A 121 -1.12 -11.68 7.26
N ARG A 122 -1.24 -10.45 6.75
CA ARG A 122 -1.10 -10.15 5.31
C ARG A 122 0.36 -10.00 4.87
N VAL A 123 1.28 -9.94 5.83
CA VAL A 123 2.70 -9.73 5.56
C VAL A 123 3.37 -11.05 5.20
N ASP A 124 4.12 -11.03 4.10
CA ASP A 124 4.99 -12.14 3.74
C ASP A 124 6.18 -12.24 4.71
N PRO A 125 6.47 -13.42 5.29
CA PRO A 125 7.56 -13.58 6.24
C PRO A 125 8.93 -13.22 5.67
N SER A 126 9.23 -13.56 4.41
CA SER A 126 10.53 -13.24 3.83
C SER A 126 10.73 -11.73 3.68
N GLN A 127 9.69 -11.02 3.22
CA GLN A 127 9.73 -9.56 3.12
C GLN A 127 9.85 -8.90 4.50
N TYR A 128 9.20 -9.45 5.53
CA TYR A 128 9.30 -8.94 6.90
C TYR A 128 10.70 -9.11 7.47
N ARG A 129 11.35 -10.26 7.21
CA ARG A 129 12.73 -10.51 7.63
C ARG A 129 13.69 -9.48 7.04
N ASP A 130 13.62 -9.21 5.74
CA ASP A 130 14.44 -8.18 5.10
C ASP A 130 14.23 -6.79 5.74
N LEU A 131 12.97 -6.48 6.06
CA LEU A 131 12.60 -5.21 6.66
C LEU A 131 13.09 -5.07 8.11
N LEU A 132 12.99 -6.13 8.91
CA LEU A 132 13.55 -6.20 10.27
C LEU A 132 15.07 -6.03 10.25
N HIS A 133 15.76 -6.73 9.35
CA HIS A 133 17.20 -6.61 9.20
C HIS A 133 17.62 -5.16 8.94
N TYR A 134 16.87 -4.44 8.09
CA TYR A 134 17.07 -3.01 7.89
C TYR A 134 16.79 -2.19 9.16
N TRP A 135 15.68 -2.43 9.87
CA TRP A 135 15.35 -1.68 11.09
C TRP A 135 16.40 -1.84 12.20
N CYS A 136 16.98 -3.03 12.34
CA CYS A 136 18.03 -3.34 13.31
C CYS A 136 19.42 -2.81 12.87
N SER A 137 19.62 -2.47 11.59
CA SER A 137 20.86 -1.87 11.10
C SER A 137 21.12 -0.47 11.69
N GLU A 138 22.37 -0.02 11.69
CA GLU A 138 22.73 1.34 12.13
C GLU A 138 21.95 2.41 11.33
N LYS A 139 21.84 2.23 10.02
CA LYS A 139 21.10 3.16 9.13
C LYS A 139 19.62 3.24 9.51
N GLY A 140 18.99 2.09 9.78
CA GLY A 140 17.57 2.03 10.17
C GLY A 140 17.28 2.70 11.51
N ARG A 141 18.24 2.66 12.45
CA ARG A 141 18.15 3.29 13.77
C ARG A 141 18.37 4.79 13.75
N VAL A 142 19.20 5.32 12.84
CA VAL A 142 19.40 6.78 12.70
C VAL A 142 18.10 7.53 12.31
N TYR A 143 17.22 6.89 11.54
CA TYR A 143 15.90 7.45 11.20
C TYR A 143 14.85 7.36 12.32
N LEU A 144 15.13 6.64 13.42
CA LEU A 144 14.24 6.59 14.60
C LEU A 144 14.34 7.84 15.47
N ILE A 145 15.44 8.59 15.40
CA ILE A 145 15.70 9.76 16.26
C ILE A 145 15.06 11.05 15.68
N LYS A 146 14.45 11.00 14.48
CA LYS A 146 13.94 12.18 13.75
C LYS A 146 12.43 12.18 13.49
N LEU A 147 11.65 11.31 14.14
CA LEU A 147 10.19 11.40 14.19
C LEU A 147 9.77 11.95 15.56
#